data_AF-A0A8T3XN48-F1
#
_entry.id   AF-A0A8T3XN48-F1
#
_cell.length_a   1.000
_cell.length_b   1.000
_cell.length_c   1.000
_cell.angle_alpha   90.00
_cell.angle_beta   90.00
_cell.angle_gamma   90.00
#
_symmetry.space_group_name_H-M   'P 1'
#
loop_
_entity.id
_entity.type
_entity.pdbx_description
1 polymer ?
#
loop_
_entity_poly.entity_id
_entity_poly.type
_entity_poly.pdbx_seq_one_letter_code
_entity_poly.pdbx_strand_id
1 'polypeptide(L)'
;MLLEAEKNKSLPRDIIDLKKKNFERIGEFAINTNPKARLCEYLIVNEKIARMMHIALGSGFEPDRSTEYHMDIVFNAPRQKLDVFGIDKSGNKHWILNNGEFAA
;
A
#
# COMPACT_ATOMS: atom_id res chain seq x y z
N MET A 1 -5.66 -18.30 8.36
CA MET A 1 -7.11 -18.02 8.35
C MET A 1 -7.79 -18.28 7.01
N LEU A 2 -7.57 -17.53 5.92
CA LEU A 2 -8.30 -17.77 4.65
C LEU A 2 -8.06 -19.17 4.06
N LEU A 3 -6.79 -19.61 4.03
CA LEU A 3 -6.41 -20.95 3.56
C LEU A 3 -6.96 -22.07 4.45
N GLU A 4 -7.10 -21.82 5.74
CA GLU A 4 -7.71 -22.76 6.68
C GLU A 4 -9.23 -22.81 6.49
N ALA A 5 -9.86 -21.67 6.23
CA ALA A 5 -11.28 -21.60 5.93
C ALA A 5 -11.63 -22.34 4.64
N GLU A 6 -10.77 -22.26 3.63
CA GLU A 6 -10.86 -23.07 2.42
C GLU A 6 -10.69 -24.56 2.70
N LYS A 7 -9.64 -24.95 3.43
CA LYS A 7 -9.36 -26.35 3.79
C LYS A 7 -10.52 -26.98 4.59
N ASN A 8 -11.07 -26.24 5.54
CA ASN A 8 -12.11 -26.70 6.44
C ASN A 8 -13.53 -26.45 5.91
N LYS A 9 -13.67 -25.84 4.72
CA LYS A 9 -14.95 -25.42 4.12
C LYS A 9 -15.82 -24.60 5.08
N SER A 10 -15.18 -23.77 5.92
CA SER A 10 -15.87 -22.98 6.94
C SER A 10 -16.45 -21.67 6.40
N LEU A 11 -16.18 -21.33 5.13
CA LEU A 11 -16.77 -20.21 4.41
C LEU A 11 -17.27 -20.65 3.02
N PRO A 12 -18.31 -19.98 2.48
CA PRO A 12 -18.71 -20.14 1.10
C PRO A 12 -17.57 -19.91 0.10
N ARG A 13 -17.59 -20.66 -1.01
CA ARG A 13 -16.49 -20.66 -2.00
C ARG A 13 -16.33 -19.31 -2.69
N ASP A 14 -17.45 -18.68 -3.05
CA ASP A 14 -17.54 -17.34 -3.62
C ASP A 14 -16.90 -16.27 -2.71
N ILE A 15 -17.10 -16.37 -1.39
CA ILE A 15 -16.46 -15.47 -0.41
C ILE A 15 -14.95 -15.70 -0.37
N ILE A 16 -14.50 -16.96 -0.39
CA ILE A 16 -13.06 -17.30 -0.41
C ILE A 16 -12.41 -16.74 -1.69
N ASP A 17 -13.04 -16.96 -2.84
CA ASP A 17 -12.51 -16.52 -4.13
C ASP A 17 -12.50 -14.98 -4.24
N LEU A 18 -13.52 -14.30 -3.70
CA LEU A 18 -13.52 -12.84 -3.57
C LEU A 18 -12.34 -12.33 -2.73
N LYS A 19 -12.09 -12.92 -1.57
CA LYS A 19 -11.00 -12.52 -0.66
C LYS A 19 -9.62 -12.78 -1.25
N LYS A 20 -9.44 -13.88 -1.97
CA LYS A 20 -8.22 -14.16 -2.75
C LYS A 20 -8.00 -13.14 -3.85
N LYS A 21 -9.06 -12.80 -4.60
CA LYS A 21 -8.99 -11.76 -5.63
C LYS A 21 -8.69 -10.38 -5.05
N ASN A 22 -9.22 -10.06 -3.87
CA ASN A 22 -8.91 -8.82 -3.18
C ASN A 22 -7.45 -8.76 -2.71
N PHE A 23 -6.84 -9.89 -2.33
CA PHE A 23 -5.42 -9.96 -1.97
C PHE A 23 -4.50 -9.51 -3.10
N GLU A 24 -4.84 -9.81 -4.35
CA GLU A 24 -4.03 -9.44 -5.53
C GLU A 24 -4.13 -7.95 -5.91
N ARG A 25 -4.88 -7.14 -5.16
CA ARG A 25 -5.05 -5.71 -5.40
C ARG A 25 -4.17 -4.88 -4.47
N ILE A 26 -3.84 -3.67 -4.91
CA ILE A 26 -3.17 -2.67 -4.07
C ILE A 26 -4.19 -2.10 -3.07
N GLY A 27 -3.98 -2.38 -1.79
CA GLY A 27 -4.75 -1.86 -0.66
C GLY A 27 -4.16 -0.58 -0.07
N GLU A 28 -2.85 -0.38 -0.23
CA GLU A 28 -2.15 0.81 0.23
C GLU A 28 -1.10 1.27 -0.79
N PHE A 29 -0.97 2.58 -0.93
CA PHE A 29 0.14 3.24 -1.61
C PHE A 29 0.66 4.34 -0.69
N ALA A 30 1.96 4.33 -0.39
CA ALA A 30 2.54 5.23 0.58
C ALA A 30 3.89 5.80 0.15
N ILE A 31 4.11 7.06 0.51
CA ILE A 31 5.35 7.80 0.32
C ILE A 31 6.03 7.93 1.68
N ASN A 32 7.26 7.46 1.77
CA ASN A 32 7.96 7.39 3.04
C ASN A 32 8.71 8.69 3.33
N THR A 33 8.60 9.20 4.56
CA THR A 33 9.07 10.55 4.92
C THR A 33 10.11 10.57 6.03
N ASN A 34 10.40 9.46 6.72
CA ASN A 34 11.24 9.51 7.93
C ASN A 34 12.74 9.46 7.59
N PRO A 35 13.49 10.59 7.74
CA PRO A 35 14.92 10.63 7.41
C PRO A 35 15.79 9.93 8.46
N LYS A 36 15.23 9.50 9.60
CA LYS A 36 15.92 8.76 10.66
C LYS A 36 15.78 7.24 10.53
N ALA A 37 14.80 6.75 9.79
CA ALA A 37 14.62 5.32 9.55
C ALA A 37 15.76 4.75 8.68
N ARG A 38 16.20 3.52 8.99
CA ARG A 38 17.31 2.83 8.31
C ARG A 38 16.93 1.38 8.07
N LEU A 39 17.52 0.78 7.04
CA LEU A 39 17.30 -0.63 6.72
C LEU A 39 17.67 -1.51 7.92
N CYS A 40 16.74 -2.34 8.36
CA CYS A 40 16.91 -3.29 9.45
C CYS A 40 15.97 -4.50 9.28
N GLU A 41 15.92 -5.39 10.26
CA GLU A 41 15.07 -6.59 10.24
C GLU A 41 13.58 -6.29 10.47
N TYR A 42 13.25 -5.06 10.89
CA TYR A 42 11.89 -4.66 11.20
C TYR A 42 11.22 -3.96 10.01
N LEU A 43 10.25 -4.64 9.39
CA LEU A 43 9.48 -4.12 8.25
C LEU A 43 8.87 -2.73 8.54
N ILE A 44 8.31 -2.56 9.73
CA ILE A 44 7.72 -1.30 10.21
C ILE A 44 8.69 -0.10 10.18
N VAL A 45 9.99 -0.35 10.29
CA VAL A 45 11.01 0.70 10.16
C VAL A 45 11.35 0.92 8.68
N ASN A 46 11.50 -0.18 7.93
CA ASN A 46 11.86 -0.15 6.52
C ASN A 46 10.82 0.59 5.67
N GLU A 47 9.53 0.37 5.93
CA GLU A 47 8.42 1.03 5.24
C GLU A 47 8.31 2.53 5.54
N LYS A 48 9.16 3.08 6.41
CA LYS A 48 9.18 4.52 6.73
C LYS A 48 10.44 5.22 6.25
N ILE A 49 11.43 4.52 5.69
CA ILE A 49 12.69 5.11 5.21
C ILE A 49 12.42 6.22 4.19
N ALA A 50 12.83 7.45 4.49
CA ALA A 50 12.60 8.60 3.61
C ALA A 50 13.09 8.35 2.18
N ARG A 51 12.36 8.94 1.21
CA ARG A 51 12.63 8.81 -0.24
C ARG A 51 12.47 7.39 -0.79
N MET A 52 11.83 6.52 -0.03
CA MET A 52 11.33 5.24 -0.52
C MET A 52 9.80 5.29 -0.63
N MET A 53 9.24 4.28 -1.26
CA MET A 53 7.80 4.05 -1.31
C MET A 53 7.52 2.62 -0.88
N HIS A 54 6.30 2.38 -0.44
CA HIS A 54 5.78 1.03 -0.29
C HIS A 54 4.36 0.94 -0.83
N ILE A 55 4.01 -0.28 -1.21
CA ILE A 55 2.64 -0.67 -1.52
C ILE A 55 2.26 -1.82 -0.60
N ALA A 56 0.99 -1.90 -0.23
CA ALA A 56 0.47 -3.09 0.41
C ALA A 56 -0.46 -3.84 -0.54
N LEU A 57 -0.27 -5.15 -0.63
CA LEU A 57 -1.22 -6.05 -1.24
C LEU A 57 -2.30 -6.45 -0.24
N GLY A 58 -3.53 -6.54 -0.71
CA GLY A 58 -4.68 -6.97 0.06
C GLY A 58 -5.39 -5.86 0.80
N SER A 59 -5.60 -6.03 2.12
CA SER A 59 -6.54 -5.21 2.87
C SER A 59 -6.08 -3.75 2.91
N GLY A 60 -6.88 -2.85 2.36
CA GLY A 60 -6.73 -1.42 2.60
C GLY A 60 -7.57 -0.94 3.79
N PHE A 61 -7.68 0.37 3.95
CA PHE A 61 -8.59 1.00 4.91
C PHE A 61 -10.06 0.96 4.48
N GLU A 62 -10.33 0.62 3.22
CA GLU A 62 -11.68 0.59 2.64
C GLU A 62 -12.42 -0.71 2.98
N PRO A 63 -13.66 -0.63 3.52
CA PRO A 63 -14.40 -1.80 3.99
C PRO A 63 -14.89 -2.71 2.85
N ASP A 64 -15.04 -2.19 1.63
CA ASP A 64 -15.55 -2.92 0.45
C ASP A 64 -14.50 -3.83 -0.21
N ARG A 65 -13.22 -3.74 0.21
CA ARG A 65 -12.09 -4.53 -0.28
C ARG A 65 -11.49 -5.43 0.80
N SER A 66 -12.35 -5.95 1.66
CA SER A 66 -11.94 -6.84 2.75
C SER A 66 -11.23 -8.10 2.24
N THR A 67 -10.05 -8.35 2.79
CA THR A 67 -9.31 -9.61 2.76
C THR A 67 -8.53 -9.72 4.07
N GLU A 68 -8.14 -10.92 4.50
CA GLU A 68 -7.47 -11.12 5.79
C GLU A 68 -5.99 -10.71 5.79
N TYR A 69 -5.41 -10.50 4.62
CA TYR A 69 -3.97 -10.28 4.48
C TYR A 69 -3.68 -8.84 4.07
N HIS A 70 -2.68 -8.27 4.71
CA HIS A 70 -2.05 -7.01 4.36
C HIS A 70 -0.55 -7.29 4.28
N MET A 71 0.06 -7.07 3.11
CA MET A 71 1.47 -7.37 2.91
C MET A 71 2.18 -6.18 2.29
N ASP A 72 2.97 -5.49 3.11
CA ASP A 72 3.81 -4.39 2.69
C ASP A 72 5.01 -4.86 1.88
N ILE A 73 5.20 -4.21 0.75
CA ILE A 73 6.35 -4.38 -0.13
C ILE A 73 7.06 -3.04 -0.18
N VAL A 74 8.21 -2.97 0.49
CA VAL A 74 9.07 -1.79 0.50
C VAL A 74 10.02 -1.90 -0.69
N PHE A 75 10.02 -0.91 -1.58
CA PHE A 75 10.88 -0.92 -2.76
C PHE A 75 11.77 0.32 -2.81
N ASN A 76 13.05 0.09 -3.07
CA ASN A 76 14.02 1.15 -3.31
C ASN A 76 13.92 1.57 -4.78
N ALA A 77 13.18 2.64 -5.04
CA ALA A 77 13.06 3.21 -6.37
C ALA A 77 13.67 4.61 -6.44
N PRO A 78 15.00 4.75 -6.26
CA PRO A 78 15.66 6.05 -6.13
C PRO A 78 15.64 6.87 -7.43
N ARG A 79 15.29 6.23 -8.55
CA ARG A 79 15.15 6.87 -9.87
C ARG A 79 13.69 7.15 -10.23
N GLN A 80 12.74 6.71 -9.42
CA GLN A 80 11.32 6.84 -9.74
C GLN A 80 10.87 8.24 -9.41
N LYS A 81 10.74 9.04 -10.47
CA LYS A 81 10.21 10.40 -10.42
C LYS A 81 8.71 10.29 -10.56
N LEU A 82 8.02 10.30 -9.43
CA LEU A 82 6.56 10.27 -9.38
C LEU A 82 6.02 11.67 -9.10
N ASP A 83 5.01 12.04 -9.88
CA ASP A 83 4.18 13.20 -9.64
C ASP A 83 2.97 12.79 -8.82
N VAL A 84 2.77 13.44 -7.67
CA VAL A 84 1.63 13.21 -6.79
C VAL A 84 1.00 14.55 -6.48
N PHE A 85 -0.27 14.71 -6.84
CA PHE A 85 -1.03 15.92 -6.57
C PHE A 85 -2.50 15.59 -6.31
N GLY A 86 -3.13 16.38 -5.45
CA GLY A 86 -4.59 16.43 -5.32
C GLY A 86 -5.18 17.40 -6.34
N ILE A 87 -6.45 17.21 -6.70
CA ILE A 87 -7.23 18.18 -7.49
C ILE A 87 -8.35 18.69 -6.58
N ASP A 88 -8.45 20.01 -6.42
CA ASP A 88 -9.54 20.61 -5.65
C ASP A 88 -10.84 20.74 -6.47
N LYS A 89 -11.91 21.23 -5.83
CA LYS A 89 -13.23 21.42 -6.46
C LYS A 89 -13.20 22.41 -7.63
N SER A 90 -12.20 23.28 -7.70
CA SER A 90 -12.03 24.28 -8.76
C SER A 90 -11.10 23.78 -9.87
N GLY A 91 -10.55 22.56 -9.76
CA GLY A 91 -9.63 21.98 -10.72
C GLY A 91 -8.16 22.35 -10.51
N ASN A 92 -7.80 23.04 -9.42
CA ASN A 92 -6.40 23.39 -9.16
C ASN A 92 -5.64 22.18 -8.63
N LYS A 93 -4.38 22.06 -9.06
CA LYS A 93 -3.46 21.02 -8.59
C LYS A 93 -2.78 21.44 -7.30
N HIS A 94 -2.86 20.59 -6.29
CA HIS A 94 -2.16 20.71 -5.01
C HIS A 94 -1.04 19.68 -4.98
N TRP A 95 0.19 20.11 -5.28
CA TRP A 95 1.34 19.24 -5.41
C TRP A 95 1.80 18.70 -4.05
N ILE A 96 2.06 17.40 -4.00
CA ILE A 96 2.67 16.68 -2.87
C ILE A 96 4.07 16.24 -3.26
N LEU A 97 4.20 15.59 -4.43
CA LEU A 97 5.48 15.30 -5.08
C LEU A 97 5.47 15.89 -6.50
N ASN A 98 6.54 16.59 -6.87
CA ASN A 98 6.78 17.06 -8.23
C ASN A 98 8.15 16.54 -8.69
N ASN A 99 8.16 15.73 -9.75
CA ASN A 99 9.33 15.06 -10.30
C ASN A 99 10.09 14.20 -9.27
N GLY A 100 9.37 13.60 -8.31
CA GLY A 100 9.91 12.79 -7.22
C GLY A 100 10.40 13.57 -5.98
N GLU A 101 10.32 14.90 -5.98
CA GLU A 101 10.69 15.73 -4.83
C GLU A 101 9.43 16.25 -4.13
N PHE A 102 9.48 16.38 -2.80
CA PHE A 102 8.38 16.99 -2.04
C PHE A 102 8.19 18.45 -2.46
N ALA A 103 6.94 18.83 -2.74
CA ALA A 103 6.58 20.21 -2.98
C ALA A 103 6.86 21.04 -1.71
N ALA A 104 7.53 22.18 -1.88
CA ALA A 104 7.87 23.13 -0.81
C ALA A 104 6.69 24.07 -0.48
#